data_AF-A0A8J4G753-F1
#
_entry.id   AF-A0A8J4G753-F1
#
_cell.length_a   1.000
_cell.length_b   1.000
_cell.length_c   1.000
_cell.angle_alpha   90.00
_cell.angle_beta   90.00
_cell.angle_gamma   90.00
#
_symmetry.space_group_name_H-M   'P 1'
#
loop_
_entity.id
_entity.type
_entity.pdbx_description
1 polymer ?
#
loop_
_entity_poly.entity_id
_entity_poly.type
_entity_poly.pdbx_seq_one_letter_code
_entity_poly.pdbx_strand_id
1 'polypeptide(L)'
;MKRVPADTFSGYGAVVRVTNLGISSERDVSDYVICITPGLNKDGLGCNSLRDLCTGDIESTPSGDHNGVDYNSSRSCAVALFYKHGFCCTSGKARFEALRPPPPPDPPSPPRSPNSQLDLPPGPGCSVCIQISLDGDTLTVFQPLDCEVLITTINELLGTLLLEPVSNSTLTCTDLTIAVCGNFRGYLTPPDLENILPMIHYTLLQKGTMTGCGGGTQMIVEAFLINNNDYGSCQAWGNMEPYVYRCIVINVNFPRCQCSTSSNPTPFIVKALFYRLTTSRNPNTDLYCFDILTVKSGGGPCFSSPAAQVLSQISFYAKEAMRGKLVSIGVLPPGVAVSKMAYYTPSWDAGQGTVKVMNLNWTTIQANGARVCLELDKTINPYNFCEYEDGPSSYCWVALHDKNNCPRIPPASGQICCCPRFQVMFTPSAVTLP
;
A
#
# COMPACT_ATOMS: atom_id res chain seq x y z
N MET A 1 16.40 -14.78 29.03
CA MET A 1 14.94 -14.60 29.14
C MET A 1 14.65 -13.30 29.87
N LYS A 2 13.82 -12.42 29.30
CA LYS A 2 13.38 -11.17 29.93
C LYS A 2 11.95 -11.37 30.43
N ARG A 3 11.70 -11.18 31.74
CA ARG A 3 10.35 -11.27 32.31
C ARG A 3 9.61 -9.95 32.08
N VAL A 4 8.36 -10.03 31.64
CA VAL A 4 7.47 -8.88 31.47
C VAL A 4 6.46 -8.90 32.63
N PRO A 5 6.38 -7.84 33.48
CA PRO A 5 5.42 -7.77 34.58
C PRO A 5 3.97 -7.73 34.08
N ALA A 6 3.04 -8.29 34.85
CA ALA A 6 1.62 -8.41 34.49
C ALA A 6 0.82 -7.11 34.72
N ASP A 7 1.48 -6.03 35.15
CA ASP A 7 0.83 -4.92 35.86
C ASP A 7 0.20 -3.87 34.92
N THR A 8 -0.08 -4.22 33.66
CA THR A 8 -0.54 -3.27 32.61
C THR A 8 -1.88 -3.64 31.96
N PHE A 9 -2.71 -4.44 32.62
CA PHE A 9 -4.00 -4.88 32.05
C PHE A 9 -5.18 -4.10 32.63
N SER A 10 -5.77 -3.21 31.83
CA SER A 10 -7.09 -2.63 32.10
C SER A 10 -7.97 -2.72 30.84
N GLY A 11 -9.07 -3.47 30.93
CA GLY A 11 -10.18 -3.47 29.95
C GLY A 11 -9.96 -4.31 28.68
N TYR A 12 -10.93 -5.18 28.38
CA TYR A 12 -11.17 -5.92 27.12
C TYR A 12 -9.96 -6.13 26.19
N GLY A 13 -9.12 -7.11 26.55
CA GLY A 13 -8.00 -7.58 25.72
C GLY A 13 -6.65 -7.27 26.35
N ALA A 14 -5.85 -8.32 26.57
CA ALA A 14 -4.49 -8.20 27.08
C ALA A 14 -3.51 -8.15 25.91
N VAL A 15 -2.87 -7.00 25.67
CA VAL A 15 -1.80 -6.89 24.67
C VAL A 15 -0.45 -7.12 25.34
N VAL A 16 0.24 -8.20 24.97
CA VAL A 16 1.63 -8.45 25.40
C VAL A 16 2.59 -7.70 24.48
N ARG A 17 3.23 -6.65 25.00
CA ARG A 17 4.20 -5.86 24.23
C ARG A 17 5.63 -6.29 24.53
N VAL A 18 6.31 -6.87 23.56
CA VAL A 18 7.76 -7.16 23.64
C VAL A 18 8.51 -6.02 22.93
N THR A 19 9.33 -5.30 23.69
CA THR A 19 10.15 -4.18 23.18
C THR A 19 11.63 -4.53 23.18
N ASN A 20 12.40 -3.81 22.35
CA ASN A 20 13.87 -3.97 22.23
C ASN A 20 14.30 -5.40 21.84
N LEU A 21 13.65 -5.96 20.81
CA LEU A 21 13.97 -7.30 20.28
C LEU A 21 15.41 -7.42 19.74
N GLY A 22 16.11 -6.29 19.49
CA GLY A 22 17.48 -6.30 18.97
C GLY A 22 17.60 -6.82 17.53
N ILE A 23 16.46 -6.97 16.84
CA ILE A 23 16.40 -7.42 15.45
C ILE A 23 16.75 -6.20 14.58
N SER A 24 17.85 -6.29 13.86
CA SER A 24 18.31 -5.30 12.87
C SER A 24 18.08 -5.84 11.46
N SER A 25 17.69 -4.98 10.53
CA SER A 25 17.55 -5.32 9.10
C SER A 25 18.86 -5.76 8.41
N GLU A 26 20.00 -5.62 9.09
CA GLU A 26 21.33 -5.99 8.58
C GLU A 26 21.64 -7.50 8.71
N ARG A 27 20.77 -8.27 9.37
CA ARG A 27 20.89 -9.74 9.46
C ARG A 27 19.67 -10.39 8.82
N ASP A 28 19.87 -11.55 8.21
CA ASP A 28 18.79 -12.37 7.69
C ASP A 28 17.74 -12.61 8.78
N VAL A 29 16.55 -12.04 8.57
CA VAL A 29 15.45 -12.05 9.55
C VAL A 29 14.73 -13.40 9.61
N SER A 30 15.04 -14.30 8.68
CA SER A 30 14.49 -15.65 8.55
C SER A 30 14.80 -16.58 9.72
N ASP A 31 15.86 -16.31 10.48
CA ASP A 31 16.33 -17.20 11.56
C ASP A 31 15.85 -16.80 12.97
N TYR A 32 15.10 -15.70 13.10
CA TYR A 32 14.66 -15.22 14.41
C TYR A 32 13.38 -15.94 14.87
N VAL A 33 13.52 -16.74 15.94
CA VAL A 33 12.39 -17.39 16.63
C VAL A 33 12.07 -16.64 17.92
N ILE A 34 10.82 -16.16 18.07
CA ILE A 34 10.32 -15.56 19.30
C ILE A 34 9.57 -16.63 20.10
N CYS A 35 10.19 -17.13 21.17
CA CYS A 35 9.55 -18.08 22.08
C CYS A 35 8.84 -17.34 23.22
N ILE A 36 7.54 -17.55 23.38
CA ILE A 36 6.74 -17.04 24.50
C ILE A 36 6.42 -18.21 25.44
N THR A 37 6.81 -18.09 26.70
CA THR A 37 6.47 -19.07 27.74
C THR A 37 5.50 -18.42 28.72
N PRO A 38 4.21 -18.80 28.69
CA PRO A 38 3.24 -18.43 29.71
C PRO A 38 3.71 -18.95 31.08
N GLY A 39 3.40 -18.20 32.14
CA GLY A 39 3.77 -18.59 33.49
C GLY A 39 2.76 -18.07 34.50
N LEU A 40 2.65 -18.79 35.61
CA LEU A 40 1.87 -18.36 36.76
C LEU A 40 2.61 -17.26 37.52
N ASN A 41 1.86 -16.31 38.08
CA ASN A 41 2.39 -15.34 39.03
C ASN A 41 2.70 -16.02 40.38
N LYS A 42 3.18 -15.24 41.36
CA LYS A 42 3.56 -15.77 42.68
C LYS A 42 2.38 -16.37 43.46
N ASP A 43 1.16 -15.98 43.11
CA ASP A 43 -0.08 -16.44 43.73
C ASP A 43 -0.68 -17.65 43.01
N GLY A 44 0.03 -18.21 42.01
CA GLY A 44 -0.45 -19.34 41.21
C GLY A 44 -1.47 -18.96 40.14
N LEU A 45 -1.68 -17.68 39.88
CA LEU A 45 -2.64 -17.16 38.89
C LEU A 45 -1.92 -16.81 37.59
N GLY A 46 -2.44 -17.24 36.44
CA GLY A 46 -1.89 -16.92 35.13
C GLY A 46 -2.31 -17.90 34.05
N CYS A 47 -1.75 -17.72 32.86
CA CYS A 47 -1.93 -18.65 31.74
C CYS A 47 -0.85 -19.74 31.81
N ASN A 48 -1.26 -21.00 31.70
CA ASN A 48 -0.38 -22.18 31.65
C ASN A 48 -0.11 -22.64 30.21
N SER A 49 -0.86 -22.13 29.23
CA SER A 49 -0.59 -22.32 27.81
C SER A 49 -0.83 -21.03 27.02
N LEU A 50 -0.27 -20.97 25.80
CA LEU A 50 -0.56 -19.88 24.87
C LEU A 50 -2.05 -19.84 24.51
N ARG A 51 -2.73 -20.98 24.51
CA ARG A 51 -4.18 -21.08 24.28
C ARG A 51 -4.99 -20.36 25.37
N ASP A 52 -4.50 -20.36 26.60
CA ASP A 52 -5.13 -19.64 27.72
C ASP A 52 -4.88 -18.13 27.63
N LEU A 53 -3.77 -17.73 26.99
CA LEU A 53 -3.41 -16.33 26.74
C LEU A 53 -4.23 -15.71 25.60
N CYS A 54 -4.56 -16.50 24.57
CA CYS A 54 -5.36 -16.02 23.44
C CYS A 54 -6.84 -15.89 23.83
N THR A 55 -7.46 -14.75 23.51
CA THR A 55 -8.92 -14.61 23.61
C THR A 55 -9.58 -15.42 22.49
N GLY A 56 -10.76 -16.02 22.76
CA GLY A 56 -11.60 -16.56 21.69
C GLY A 56 -12.09 -15.45 20.76
N ASP A 57 -12.37 -15.78 19.50
CA ASP A 57 -12.87 -14.82 18.53
C ASP A 57 -14.15 -14.12 19.07
N ILE A 58 -14.13 -12.79 19.16
CA ILE A 58 -15.24 -11.97 19.71
C ILE A 58 -16.40 -11.81 18.69
N GLU A 59 -16.39 -12.55 17.58
CA GLU A 59 -17.43 -12.44 16.54
C GLU A 59 -18.68 -13.33 16.76
N SER A 60 -18.98 -13.74 17.99
CA SER A 60 -20.29 -14.34 18.30
C SER A 60 -21.25 -13.29 18.85
N THR A 61 -22.13 -12.78 17.96
CA THR A 61 -23.42 -12.24 18.37
C THR A 61 -24.16 -13.26 19.24
N PRO A 62 -24.81 -12.83 20.35
CA PRO A 62 -25.51 -13.76 21.23
C PRO A 62 -26.81 -14.22 20.54
N SER A 63 -26.74 -15.28 19.73
CA SER A 63 -27.91 -16.05 19.36
C SER A 63 -28.18 -17.03 20.48
N GLY A 64 -29.21 -16.75 21.28
CA GLY A 64 -29.70 -17.67 22.29
C GLY A 64 -30.19 -18.95 21.61
N ASP A 65 -29.51 -20.06 21.88
CA ASP A 65 -30.17 -21.32 22.12
C ASP A 65 -29.26 -22.25 22.93
N HIS A 66 -29.76 -22.63 24.09
CA HIS A 66 -29.15 -23.60 24.97
C HIS A 66 -29.33 -24.99 24.39
N ASN A 67 -28.31 -25.54 23.72
CA ASN A 67 -28.12 -27.00 23.63
C ASN A 67 -26.63 -27.31 23.48
N GLY A 68 -26.10 -28.04 24.47
CA GLY A 68 -24.68 -28.33 24.68
C GLY A 68 -24.01 -29.07 23.53
N VAL A 69 -23.49 -28.30 22.57
CA VAL A 69 -22.48 -28.75 21.61
C VAL A 69 -21.15 -28.18 22.08
N ASP A 70 -20.17 -29.05 22.31
CA ASP A 70 -18.78 -28.68 22.59
C ASP A 70 -18.22 -27.85 21.41
N TYR A 71 -18.30 -26.52 21.53
CA TYR A 71 -17.58 -25.62 20.65
C TYR A 71 -16.10 -25.79 20.92
N ASN A 72 -15.43 -26.52 20.04
CA ASN A 72 -13.98 -26.46 19.89
C ASN A 72 -13.62 -25.10 19.25
N SER A 73 -13.87 -24.01 19.98
CA SER A 73 -13.59 -22.65 19.55
C SER A 73 -12.08 -22.51 19.39
N SER A 74 -11.65 -22.37 18.15
CA SER A 74 -10.28 -22.04 17.76
C SER A 74 -9.89 -20.72 18.44
N ARG A 75 -9.21 -20.77 19.59
CA ARG A 75 -8.66 -19.53 20.18
C ARG A 75 -7.45 -19.13 19.35
N SER A 76 -7.57 -18.00 18.65
CA SER A 76 -6.50 -17.47 17.80
C SER A 76 -5.79 -16.32 18.51
N CYS A 77 -4.45 -16.25 18.39
CA CYS A 77 -3.69 -15.08 18.81
C CYS A 77 -3.30 -14.28 17.58
N ALA A 78 -3.61 -12.99 17.57
CA ALA A 78 -3.04 -12.05 16.61
C ALA A 78 -1.67 -11.58 17.09
N VAL A 79 -0.67 -11.59 16.20
CA VAL A 79 0.67 -11.06 16.48
C VAL A 79 0.95 -9.94 15.49
N ALA A 80 1.43 -8.82 16.00
CA ALA A 80 1.88 -7.68 15.20
C ALA A 80 3.32 -7.32 15.57
N LEU A 81 4.15 -7.11 14.55
CA LEU A 81 5.51 -6.61 14.69
C LEU A 81 5.52 -5.11 14.34
N PHE A 82 6.13 -4.32 15.22
CA PHE A 82 6.24 -2.88 15.06
C PHE A 82 7.69 -2.49 14.84
N TYR A 83 7.96 -1.79 13.75
CA TYR A 83 9.25 -1.14 13.57
C TYR A 83 9.35 0.11 14.45
N LYS A 84 10.55 0.47 14.90
CA LYS A 84 10.83 1.57 15.86
C LYS A 84 10.23 2.93 15.45
N HIS A 85 9.90 3.10 14.18
CA HIS A 85 9.30 4.32 13.61
C HIS A 85 7.77 4.29 13.45
N GLY A 86 7.07 3.36 14.11
CA GLY A 86 5.60 3.40 14.22
C GLY A 86 4.83 2.89 13.01
N PHE A 87 5.49 2.24 12.04
CA PHE A 87 4.82 1.54 10.96
C PHE A 87 4.34 0.16 11.44
N CYS A 88 3.06 -0.13 11.22
CA CYS A 88 2.49 -1.46 11.43
C CYS A 88 2.87 -2.37 10.25
N CYS A 89 3.45 -3.54 10.52
CA CYS A 89 3.33 -4.66 9.61
C CYS A 89 1.91 -5.26 9.74
N THR A 90 1.37 -5.85 8.68
CA THR A 90 0.09 -6.58 8.76
C THR A 90 0.16 -7.65 9.85
N SER A 91 -0.93 -7.82 10.60
CA SER A 91 -1.01 -8.86 11.63
C SER A 91 -0.90 -10.23 10.97
N GLY A 92 0.17 -10.97 11.29
CA GLY A 92 0.29 -12.37 10.91
C GLY A 92 -0.55 -13.25 11.83
N LYS A 93 -1.18 -14.30 11.29
CA LYS A 93 -1.73 -15.39 12.12
C LYS A 93 -0.58 -16.29 12.51
N ALA A 94 -0.21 -16.31 13.79
CA ALA A 94 0.77 -17.27 14.29
C ALA A 94 0.18 -18.69 14.20
N ARG A 95 0.81 -19.58 13.45
CA ARG A 95 0.46 -21.01 13.47
C ARG A 95 1.11 -21.66 14.69
N PHE A 96 0.31 -22.33 15.50
CA PHE A 96 0.81 -23.13 16.61
C PHE A 96 1.22 -24.50 16.08
N GLU A 97 2.50 -24.71 15.83
CA GLU A 97 3.05 -26.07 15.77
C GLU A 97 3.32 -26.54 17.19
N ALA A 98 2.47 -27.45 17.69
CA ALA A 98 2.85 -28.25 18.84
C ALA A 98 4.11 -29.04 18.47
N LEU A 99 5.22 -28.81 19.17
CA LEU A 99 6.42 -29.64 19.05
C LEU A 99 5.99 -31.09 19.31
N ARG A 100 5.89 -31.90 18.26
CA ARG A 100 5.68 -33.33 18.42
C ARG A 100 6.89 -33.89 19.17
N PRO A 101 6.71 -34.82 20.12
CA PRO A 101 7.82 -35.55 20.69
C PRO A 101 8.72 -36.08 19.56
N PRO A 102 10.06 -36.01 19.69
CA PRO A 102 10.96 -36.51 18.65
C PRO A 102 10.58 -37.96 18.33
N PRO A 103 10.42 -38.32 17.04
CA PRO A 103 10.14 -39.69 16.66
C PRO A 103 11.25 -40.61 17.20
N PRO A 104 10.92 -41.86 17.58
CA PRO A 104 11.93 -42.83 17.97
C PRO A 104 13.00 -42.94 16.86
N PRO A 105 14.27 -43.17 17.21
CA PRO A 105 15.35 -43.25 16.23
C PRO A 105 15.03 -44.29 15.16
N ASP A 106 15.04 -43.87 13.90
CA ASP A 106 14.75 -44.75 12.77
C ASP A 106 15.72 -45.94 12.76
N PRO A 107 15.24 -47.15 12.43
CA PRO A 107 16.12 -48.29 12.22
C PRO A 107 17.17 -47.97 11.14
N PRO A 108 18.40 -48.50 11.26
CA PRO A 108 19.49 -48.20 10.35
C PRO A 108 19.06 -48.48 8.90
N SER A 109 19.06 -47.43 8.10
CA SER A 109 18.67 -47.52 6.69
C SER A 109 19.63 -48.45 5.94
N PRO A 110 19.14 -49.34 5.06
CA PRO A 110 19.99 -50.12 4.20
C PRO A 110 20.87 -49.20 3.32
N PRO A 111 22.09 -49.64 2.94
CA PRO A 111 23.00 -48.83 2.16
C PRO A 111 22.35 -48.36 0.86
N ARG A 112 22.18 -47.04 0.71
CA ARG A 112 21.69 -46.42 -0.52
C ARG A 112 22.63 -46.75 -1.67
N SER A 113 22.07 -47.36 -2.71
CA SER A 113 22.78 -47.62 -3.96
C SER A 113 23.21 -46.29 -4.62
N PRO A 114 24.44 -46.13 -5.13
CA PRO A 114 24.98 -44.83 -5.57
C PRO A 114 24.31 -44.21 -6.82
N ASN A 115 23.41 -44.93 -7.52
CA ASN A 115 22.98 -44.57 -8.88
C ASN A 115 21.46 -44.40 -9.04
N SER A 116 20.76 -43.82 -8.07
CA SER A 116 19.33 -43.50 -8.22
C SER A 116 19.01 -42.06 -7.86
N GLN A 117 19.74 -41.11 -8.43
CA GLN A 117 19.10 -39.87 -8.86
C GLN A 117 18.31 -40.22 -10.13
N LEU A 118 17.06 -40.62 -9.96
CA LEU A 118 16.11 -40.49 -11.06
C LEU A 118 15.98 -38.99 -11.31
N ASP A 119 16.56 -38.52 -12.41
CA ASP A 119 16.14 -37.27 -13.05
C ASP A 119 14.66 -37.44 -13.39
N LEU A 120 13.77 -37.09 -12.44
CA LEU A 120 12.36 -36.98 -12.74
C LEU A 120 12.26 -35.89 -13.83
N PRO A 121 11.62 -36.19 -14.97
CA PRO A 121 11.39 -35.18 -15.99
C PRO A 121 10.67 -34.00 -15.33
N PRO A 122 11.06 -32.74 -15.64
CA PRO A 122 10.43 -31.56 -15.07
C PRO A 122 8.91 -31.70 -15.25
N GLY A 123 8.19 -31.75 -14.13
CA GLY A 123 6.75 -31.91 -14.15
C GLY A 123 6.11 -30.78 -14.98
N PRO A 124 4.97 -31.03 -15.64
CA PRO A 124 4.24 -29.98 -16.35
C PRO A 124 3.93 -28.84 -15.38
N GLY A 125 4.35 -27.63 -15.73
CA GLY A 125 4.11 -26.45 -14.90
C GLY A 125 2.64 -26.08 -14.82
N CYS A 126 2.22 -25.48 -13.71
CA CYS A 126 0.90 -24.89 -13.60
C CYS A 126 0.92 -23.44 -14.10
N SER A 127 -0.11 -23.08 -14.89
CA SER A 127 -0.35 -21.71 -15.28
C SER A 127 -1.13 -20.99 -14.19
N VAL A 128 -0.59 -19.90 -13.67
CA VAL A 128 -1.23 -19.05 -12.66
C VAL A 128 -1.40 -17.66 -13.24
N CYS A 129 -2.59 -17.09 -13.04
CA CYS A 129 -2.90 -15.74 -13.43
C CYS A 129 -3.13 -14.87 -12.22
N ILE A 130 -2.42 -13.75 -12.17
CA ILE A 130 -2.61 -12.71 -11.17
C ILE A 130 -3.40 -11.61 -11.86
N GLN A 131 -4.58 -11.33 -11.32
CA GLN A 131 -5.46 -10.28 -11.79
C GLN A 131 -5.54 -9.17 -10.74
N ILE A 132 -5.49 -7.94 -11.21
CA ILE A 132 -5.67 -6.75 -10.41
C ILE A 132 -6.82 -6.00 -11.04
N SER A 133 -7.92 -5.90 -10.31
CA SER A 133 -9.13 -5.20 -10.72
C SER A 133 -9.35 -3.97 -9.83
N LEU A 134 -9.81 -2.90 -10.46
CA LEU A 134 -10.28 -1.72 -9.75
C LEU A 134 -11.80 -1.83 -9.64
N ASP A 135 -12.30 -1.92 -8.41
CA ASP A 135 -13.73 -1.94 -8.12
C ASP A 135 -14.18 -0.57 -7.58
N GLY A 136 -15.19 0.01 -8.24
CA GLY A 136 -15.76 1.31 -7.91
C GLY A 136 -15.91 2.24 -9.12
N ASP A 137 -16.59 3.37 -8.90
CA ASP A 137 -16.88 4.38 -9.92
C ASP A 137 -15.58 4.98 -10.50
N THR A 138 -15.10 4.34 -11.58
CA THR A 138 -14.39 4.76 -12.81
C THR A 138 -13.32 5.85 -12.78
N LEU A 139 -12.89 6.33 -11.62
CA LEU A 139 -12.09 7.55 -11.56
C LEU A 139 -10.57 7.30 -11.51
N THR A 140 -10.13 6.06 -11.59
CA THR A 140 -8.74 5.66 -11.75
C THR A 140 -8.72 4.56 -12.80
N VAL A 141 -7.94 4.76 -13.86
CA VAL A 141 -7.76 3.76 -14.91
C VAL A 141 -6.28 3.41 -15.04
N PHE A 142 -5.98 2.14 -15.25
CA PHE A 142 -4.63 1.71 -15.58
C PHE A 142 -4.21 2.36 -16.91
N GLN A 143 -3.05 2.99 -16.92
CA GLN A 143 -2.38 3.46 -18.12
C GLN A 143 -1.62 2.30 -18.78
N PRO A 144 -1.35 2.35 -20.10
CA PRO A 144 -0.53 1.35 -20.77
C PRO A 144 0.84 1.11 -20.10
N LEU A 145 1.44 2.17 -19.56
CA LEU A 145 2.71 2.09 -18.83
C LEU A 145 2.58 1.27 -17.54
N ASP A 146 1.41 1.26 -16.92
CA ASP A 146 1.16 0.52 -15.67
C ASP A 146 1.24 -0.99 -15.91
N CYS A 147 0.89 -1.44 -17.12
CA CYS A 147 0.95 -2.83 -17.52
C CYS A 147 2.40 -3.32 -17.69
N GLU A 148 3.26 -2.53 -18.36
CA GLU A 148 4.69 -2.87 -18.52
C GLU A 148 5.40 -2.90 -17.16
N VAL A 149 5.05 -1.96 -16.29
CA VAL A 149 5.56 -1.89 -14.93
C VAL A 149 5.10 -3.10 -14.11
N LEU A 150 3.86 -3.57 -14.27
CA LEU A 150 3.38 -4.79 -13.61
C LEU A 150 4.17 -6.02 -14.08
N ILE A 151 4.39 -6.20 -15.38
CA ILE A 151 5.17 -7.33 -15.90
C ILE A 151 6.58 -7.33 -15.29
N THR A 152 7.24 -6.16 -15.32
CA THR A 152 8.57 -6.00 -14.74
C THR A 152 8.57 -6.36 -13.26
N THR A 153 7.56 -5.88 -12.53
CA THR A 153 7.38 -6.16 -11.10
C THR A 153 7.13 -7.64 -10.81
N ILE A 154 6.30 -8.31 -11.60
CA ILE A 154 6.03 -9.74 -11.47
C ILE A 154 7.29 -10.54 -11.76
N ASN A 155 8.03 -10.19 -12.81
CA ASN A 155 9.30 -10.86 -13.14
C ASN A 155 10.38 -10.62 -12.06
N GLU A 156 10.43 -9.43 -11.45
CA GLU A 156 11.35 -9.13 -10.35
C GLU A 156 10.97 -9.89 -9.07
N LEU A 157 9.69 -9.90 -8.69
CA LEU A 157 9.22 -10.54 -7.46
C LEU A 157 9.16 -12.06 -7.56
N LEU A 158 8.82 -12.59 -8.74
CA LEU A 158 8.55 -14.02 -8.95
C LEU A 158 9.59 -14.71 -9.83
N GLY A 159 10.66 -14.02 -10.25
CA GLY A 159 11.61 -14.53 -11.24
C GLY A 159 12.20 -15.91 -10.90
N THR A 160 12.40 -16.22 -9.62
CA THR A 160 12.89 -17.54 -9.17
C THR A 160 11.80 -18.62 -9.17
N LEU A 161 10.53 -18.22 -9.09
CA LEU A 161 9.35 -19.08 -9.05
C LEU A 161 8.76 -19.31 -10.45
N LEU A 162 9.14 -18.49 -11.44
CA LEU A 162 8.68 -18.63 -12.82
C LEU A 162 9.49 -19.68 -13.60
N LEU A 163 8.82 -20.49 -14.40
CA LEU A 163 9.48 -21.38 -15.38
C LEU A 163 10.16 -20.54 -16.45
N GLU A 164 9.42 -19.54 -16.94
CA GLU A 164 9.85 -18.57 -17.94
C GLU A 164 9.37 -17.17 -17.51
N PRO A 165 10.15 -16.11 -17.81
CA PRO A 165 9.71 -14.74 -17.58
C PRO A 165 8.37 -14.48 -18.27
N VAL A 166 7.47 -13.80 -17.55
CA VAL A 166 6.23 -13.28 -18.12
C VAL A 166 6.56 -12.30 -19.23
N SER A 167 5.84 -12.40 -20.34
CA SER A 167 5.96 -11.51 -21.50
C SER A 167 4.65 -10.78 -21.80
N ASN A 168 4.71 -9.80 -22.70
CA ASN A 168 3.52 -9.02 -23.10
C ASN A 168 2.41 -9.86 -23.73
N SER A 169 2.70 -11.07 -24.23
CA SER A 169 1.68 -11.94 -24.83
C SER A 169 0.76 -12.60 -23.81
N THR A 170 1.15 -12.63 -22.53
CA THR A 170 0.33 -13.20 -21.44
C THR A 170 -0.31 -12.12 -20.56
N LEU A 171 -0.16 -10.86 -20.96
CA LEU A 171 -0.72 -9.69 -20.31
C LEU A 171 -2.06 -9.31 -20.96
N THR A 172 -3.11 -9.26 -20.15
CA THR A 172 -4.34 -8.55 -20.50
C THR A 172 -4.37 -7.26 -19.72
N CYS A 173 -4.38 -6.11 -20.39
CA CYS A 173 -4.46 -4.82 -19.73
C CYS A 173 -5.60 -4.00 -20.30
N THR A 174 -6.55 -3.67 -19.44
CA THR A 174 -7.66 -2.77 -19.73
C THR A 174 -7.59 -1.59 -18.79
N ASP A 175 -8.44 -0.58 -19.00
CA ASP A 175 -8.55 0.57 -18.10
C ASP A 175 -8.88 0.16 -16.65
N LEU A 176 -9.51 -1.01 -16.40
CA LEU A 176 -9.97 -1.42 -15.06
C LEU A 176 -9.35 -2.73 -14.55
N THR A 177 -8.65 -3.45 -15.39
CA THR A 177 -8.14 -4.78 -15.06
C THR A 177 -6.78 -4.99 -15.70
N ILE A 178 -5.80 -5.37 -14.90
CA ILE A 178 -4.54 -5.94 -15.39
C ILE A 178 -4.50 -7.40 -14.95
N ALA A 179 -4.38 -8.31 -15.91
CA ALA A 179 -4.16 -9.73 -15.64
C ALA A 179 -2.86 -10.17 -16.29
N VAL A 180 -2.03 -10.88 -15.54
CA VAL A 180 -0.78 -11.47 -16.00
C VAL A 180 -0.81 -12.95 -15.72
N CYS A 181 -0.62 -13.76 -16.76
CA CYS A 181 -0.50 -15.21 -16.65
C CYS A 181 0.93 -15.67 -16.85
N GLY A 182 1.38 -16.66 -16.07
CA GLY A 182 2.70 -17.25 -16.18
C GLY A 182 2.73 -18.71 -15.74
N ASN A 183 3.72 -19.44 -16.23
CA ASN A 183 3.97 -20.82 -15.81
C ASN A 183 4.96 -20.82 -14.64
N PHE A 184 4.61 -21.48 -13.54
CA PHE A 184 5.44 -21.50 -12.33
C PHE A 184 6.18 -22.84 -12.15
N ARG A 185 7.38 -22.76 -11.57
CA ARG A 185 8.19 -23.92 -11.18
C ARG A 185 7.56 -24.54 -9.94
N GLY A 186 6.87 -25.65 -10.13
CA GLY A 186 6.23 -26.38 -9.03
C GLY A 186 4.87 -25.80 -8.64
N TYR A 187 4.40 -26.20 -7.45
CA TYR A 187 3.10 -25.83 -6.94
C TYR A 187 3.21 -24.56 -6.10
N LEU A 188 2.70 -23.44 -6.59
CA LEU A 188 2.46 -22.26 -5.74
C LEU A 188 1.41 -22.62 -4.70
N THR A 189 1.77 -22.63 -3.42
CA THR A 189 0.87 -22.89 -2.30
C THR A 189 0.02 -21.67 -1.95
N PRO A 190 -1.16 -21.81 -1.29
CA PRO A 190 -1.92 -20.63 -0.88
C PRO A 190 -1.06 -19.69 -0.02
N PRO A 191 -0.25 -20.18 0.96
CA PRO A 191 0.69 -19.33 1.69
C PRO A 191 1.68 -18.56 0.81
N ASP A 192 2.15 -19.12 -0.30
CA ASP A 192 3.05 -18.42 -1.21
C ASP A 192 2.33 -17.21 -1.82
N LEU A 193 1.10 -17.43 -2.29
CA LEU A 193 0.24 -16.36 -2.83
C LEU A 193 -0.13 -15.33 -1.77
N GLU A 194 -0.47 -15.75 -0.54
CA GLU A 194 -0.76 -14.86 0.59
C GLU A 194 0.42 -13.93 0.93
N ASN A 195 1.66 -14.39 0.72
CA ASN A 195 2.87 -13.58 0.92
C ASN A 195 3.18 -12.67 -0.29
N ILE A 196 2.91 -13.15 -1.50
CA ILE A 196 3.21 -12.44 -2.75
C ILE A 196 2.24 -11.29 -3.02
N LEU A 197 0.94 -11.49 -2.80
CA LEU A 197 -0.09 -10.50 -3.16
C LEU A 197 0.11 -9.14 -2.46
N PRO A 198 0.45 -9.09 -1.15
CA PRO A 198 0.83 -7.83 -0.50
C PRO A 198 2.07 -7.17 -1.09
N MET A 199 3.07 -7.95 -1.52
CA MET A 199 4.27 -7.41 -2.17
C MET A 199 3.96 -6.83 -3.54
N ILE A 200 3.15 -7.51 -4.36
CA ILE A 200 2.71 -6.99 -5.65
C ILE A 200 1.96 -5.66 -5.46
N HIS A 201 1.00 -5.63 -4.53
CA HIS A 201 0.27 -4.41 -4.20
C HIS A 201 1.24 -3.29 -3.77
N TYR A 202 2.15 -3.58 -2.84
CA TYR A 202 3.13 -2.62 -2.36
C TYR A 202 4.05 -2.10 -3.48
N THR A 203 4.54 -2.98 -4.36
CA THR A 203 5.40 -2.56 -5.47
C THR A 203 4.65 -1.74 -6.50
N LEU A 204 3.36 -2.02 -6.76
CA LEU A 204 2.55 -1.19 -7.63
C LEU A 204 2.28 0.19 -7.03
N LEU A 205 2.06 0.26 -5.70
CA LEU A 205 2.05 1.54 -5.00
C LEU A 205 3.38 2.28 -5.18
N GLN A 206 4.51 1.58 -5.02
CA GLN A 206 5.86 2.14 -5.13
C GLN A 206 6.34 2.48 -6.53
N LYS A 207 5.73 1.93 -7.58
CA LYS A 207 6.04 2.32 -8.96
C LYS A 207 5.05 3.35 -9.50
N GLY A 208 4.08 3.77 -8.69
CA GLY A 208 3.18 4.88 -9.00
C GLY A 208 2.20 4.54 -10.12
N THR A 209 2.04 3.24 -10.40
CA THR A 209 1.06 2.72 -11.34
C THR A 209 -0.36 2.84 -10.80
N MET A 210 -0.48 3.14 -9.50
CA MET A 210 -1.74 3.32 -8.83
C MET A 210 -1.82 4.77 -8.41
N THR A 211 -2.64 5.52 -9.15
CA THR A 211 -3.07 6.82 -8.68
C THR A 211 -3.96 6.59 -7.48
N GLY A 212 -3.68 7.29 -6.38
CA GLY A 212 -4.32 7.08 -5.11
C GLY A 212 -5.84 7.01 -5.24
N CYS A 213 -6.46 6.09 -4.52
CA CYS A 213 -7.88 5.93 -4.60
C CYS A 213 -8.60 7.25 -4.32
N GLY A 214 -9.45 7.66 -5.25
CA GLY A 214 -10.52 8.58 -4.90
C GLY A 214 -11.35 7.91 -3.80
N GLY A 215 -11.68 8.65 -2.75
CA GLY A 215 -12.37 8.08 -1.59
C GLY A 215 -13.56 7.21 -1.99
N GLY A 216 -13.46 5.91 -1.70
CA GLY A 216 -14.48 4.91 -2.04
C GLY A 216 -14.05 3.86 -3.07
N THR A 217 -12.95 4.05 -3.82
CA THR A 217 -12.44 3.01 -4.72
C THR A 217 -11.80 1.87 -3.92
N GLN A 218 -12.14 0.63 -4.27
CA GLN A 218 -11.52 -0.57 -3.74
C GLN A 218 -10.60 -1.13 -4.82
N MET A 219 -9.38 -1.47 -4.42
CA MET A 219 -8.52 -2.28 -5.26
C MET A 219 -8.72 -3.72 -4.86
N ILE A 220 -9.01 -4.56 -5.84
CA ILE A 220 -9.15 -5.98 -5.62
C ILE A 220 -7.97 -6.65 -6.32
N VAL A 221 -7.12 -7.29 -5.54
CA VAL A 221 -6.00 -8.09 -6.05
C VAL A 221 -6.41 -9.55 -5.90
N GLU A 222 -6.56 -10.25 -7.02
CA GLU A 222 -7.07 -11.61 -7.09
C GLU A 222 -6.04 -12.50 -7.79
N ALA A 223 -5.71 -13.63 -7.18
CA ALA A 223 -4.95 -14.68 -7.86
C ALA A 223 -5.90 -15.79 -8.25
N PHE A 224 -5.87 -16.18 -9.53
CA PHE A 224 -6.66 -17.28 -10.04
C PHE A 224 -5.75 -18.32 -10.68
N LEU A 225 -5.99 -19.58 -10.37
CA LEU A 225 -5.39 -20.70 -11.08
C LEU A 225 -6.20 -20.96 -12.34
N ILE A 226 -5.59 -20.80 -13.53
CA ILE A 226 -6.23 -21.23 -14.77
C ILE A 226 -5.94 -22.71 -14.93
N ASN A 227 -6.97 -23.54 -14.67
CA ASN A 227 -6.90 -24.94 -14.99
C ASN A 227 -7.02 -25.11 -16.50
N ASN A 228 -5.88 -25.22 -17.17
CA ASN A 228 -5.86 -25.89 -18.46
C ASN A 228 -6.12 -27.36 -18.20
N ASN A 229 -7.33 -27.81 -18.51
CA ASN A 229 -7.84 -29.17 -18.32
C ASN A 229 -6.96 -30.27 -18.97
N ASP A 230 -5.91 -29.91 -19.69
CA ASP A 230 -4.99 -30.81 -20.37
C ASP A 230 -3.83 -31.32 -19.49
N TYR A 231 -3.59 -30.72 -18.31
CA TYR A 231 -2.50 -31.13 -17.40
C TYR A 231 -3.08 -31.53 -16.04
N GLY A 232 -3.47 -32.81 -15.92
CA GLY A 232 -4.24 -33.41 -14.82
C GLY A 232 -3.61 -33.43 -13.42
N SER A 233 -2.77 -32.47 -13.06
CA SER A 233 -2.19 -32.31 -11.71
C SER A 233 -2.32 -30.91 -11.12
N CYS A 234 -2.74 -29.91 -11.89
CA CYS A 234 -3.11 -28.61 -11.32
C CYS A 234 -4.53 -28.76 -10.75
N GLN A 235 -4.63 -28.90 -9.44
CA GLN A 235 -5.92 -28.86 -8.78
C GLN A 235 -6.34 -27.40 -8.74
N ALA A 236 -7.42 -27.03 -9.46
CA ALA A 236 -8.06 -25.74 -9.29
C ALA A 236 -8.42 -25.61 -7.81
N TRP A 237 -7.74 -24.69 -7.11
CA TRP A 237 -8.16 -24.36 -5.77
C TRP A 237 -9.42 -23.53 -5.89
N GLY A 238 -10.44 -23.91 -5.10
CA GLY A 238 -11.65 -23.12 -5.00
C GLY A 238 -11.27 -21.66 -4.77
N ASN A 239 -12.00 -20.75 -5.41
CA ASN A 239 -11.76 -19.31 -5.43
C ASN A 239 -11.14 -18.85 -4.10
N MET A 240 -9.84 -18.52 -4.12
CA MET A 240 -9.21 -17.90 -2.97
C MET A 240 -9.97 -16.60 -2.70
N GLU A 241 -10.23 -16.30 -1.42
CA GLU A 241 -10.85 -15.03 -1.09
C GLU A 241 -9.98 -13.90 -1.67
N PRO A 242 -10.56 -12.97 -2.42
CA PRO A 242 -9.80 -11.91 -3.04
C PRO A 242 -9.16 -11.02 -1.98
N TYR A 243 -7.92 -10.60 -2.22
CA TYR A 243 -7.27 -9.62 -1.36
C TYR A 243 -7.81 -8.23 -1.70
N VAL A 244 -8.81 -7.80 -0.94
CA VAL A 244 -9.47 -6.50 -1.11
C VAL A 244 -8.71 -5.43 -0.32
N TYR A 245 -8.03 -4.54 -1.03
CA TYR A 245 -7.47 -3.32 -0.47
C TYR A 245 -8.48 -2.18 -0.58
N ARG A 246 -9.07 -1.82 0.55
CA ARG A 246 -9.95 -0.67 0.63
C ARG A 246 -9.15 0.58 0.89
N CYS A 247 -9.34 1.57 0.05
CA CYS A 247 -8.79 2.87 0.32
C CYS A 247 -9.64 3.60 1.36
N ILE A 248 -9.04 3.81 2.52
CA ILE A 248 -9.68 4.52 3.61
C ILE A 248 -9.53 6.01 3.34
N VAL A 249 -10.65 6.72 3.31
CA VAL A 249 -10.64 8.19 3.34
C VAL A 249 -10.23 8.60 4.74
N ILE A 250 -9.02 9.15 4.86
CA ILE A 250 -8.58 9.78 6.09
C ILE A 250 -9.19 11.18 6.11
N ASN A 251 -9.94 11.49 7.17
CA ASN A 251 -10.47 12.82 7.38
C ASN A 251 -9.34 13.71 7.92
N VAL A 252 -8.73 14.48 7.04
CA VAL A 252 -7.70 15.47 7.39
C VAL A 252 -8.30 16.87 7.38
N ASN A 253 -7.84 17.76 8.27
CA ASN A 253 -8.28 19.16 8.31
C ASN A 253 -7.75 19.98 7.13
N PHE A 254 -6.85 19.41 6.33
CA PHE A 254 -6.36 20.01 5.11
C PHE A 254 -7.00 19.37 3.87
N PRO A 255 -7.34 20.17 2.83
CA PRO A 255 -7.64 21.59 2.94
C PRO A 255 -8.90 21.76 3.78
N ARG A 256 -9.04 22.93 4.39
CA ARG A 256 -10.15 23.24 5.31
C ARG A 256 -11.54 23.32 4.66
N CYS A 257 -11.72 22.83 3.44
CA CYS A 257 -13.04 22.63 2.86
C CYS A 257 -13.55 21.22 3.22
N GLN A 258 -14.67 21.17 3.94
CA GLN A 258 -15.41 19.92 4.08
C GLN A 258 -15.96 19.54 2.72
N CYS A 259 -15.42 18.48 2.16
CA CYS A 259 -15.66 18.14 0.80
C CYS A 259 -16.17 16.71 0.70
N SER A 260 -17.45 16.59 0.33
CA SER A 260 -18.12 15.30 0.24
C SER A 260 -17.60 14.55 -0.99
N THR A 261 -16.77 13.54 -0.76
CA THR A 261 -16.21 12.67 -1.81
C THR A 261 -17.28 11.94 -2.62
N SER A 262 -18.48 11.77 -2.03
CA SER A 262 -19.63 11.13 -2.69
C SER A 262 -20.31 12.00 -3.75
N SER A 263 -19.99 13.30 -3.83
CA SER A 263 -20.72 14.25 -4.66
C SER A 263 -19.84 15.04 -5.63
N ASN A 264 -19.00 14.32 -6.38
CA ASN A 264 -18.30 14.76 -7.59
C ASN A 264 -16.87 15.32 -7.34
N PRO A 265 -15.82 14.49 -7.46
CA PRO A 265 -14.45 14.96 -7.35
C PRO A 265 -13.99 15.73 -8.59
N THR A 266 -12.97 16.57 -8.41
CA THR A 266 -12.26 17.23 -9.51
C THR A 266 -11.64 16.21 -10.50
N PRO A 267 -11.52 16.53 -11.81
CA PRO A 267 -10.91 15.62 -12.80
C PRO A 267 -9.40 15.47 -12.64
N PHE A 268 -8.74 16.22 -11.76
CA PHE A 268 -7.29 16.20 -11.58
C PHE A 268 -6.87 15.29 -10.43
N ILE A 269 -5.74 14.60 -10.60
CA ILE A 269 -5.10 13.77 -9.57
C ILE A 269 -3.59 13.98 -9.57
N VAL A 270 -2.96 13.82 -8.40
CA VAL A 270 -1.50 13.84 -8.26
C VAL A 270 -1.04 12.41 -8.05
N LYS A 271 -0.11 11.89 -8.85
CA LYS A 271 0.46 10.56 -8.60
C LYS A 271 0.94 10.43 -7.15
N ALA A 272 0.70 9.26 -6.57
CA ALA A 272 0.96 9.02 -5.15
C ALA A 272 2.45 9.21 -4.77
N LEU A 273 3.36 9.06 -5.74
CA LEU A 273 4.79 9.16 -5.55
C LEU A 273 5.36 10.45 -6.13
N PHE A 274 6.33 11.01 -5.41
CA PHE A 274 7.28 11.95 -6.00
C PHE A 274 8.57 11.22 -6.39
N TYR A 275 9.32 11.85 -7.27
CA TYR A 275 10.71 11.51 -7.54
C TYR A 275 11.58 12.76 -7.41
N ARG A 276 12.87 12.55 -7.15
CA ARG A 276 13.85 13.63 -7.09
C ARG A 276 14.45 13.83 -8.48
N LEU A 277 14.42 15.06 -8.98
CA LEU A 277 15.24 15.44 -10.14
C LEU A 277 16.64 15.81 -9.64
N THR A 278 17.65 15.25 -10.31
CA THR A 278 19.07 15.49 -10.00
C THR A 278 19.55 16.87 -10.45
N THR A 279 18.83 17.51 -11.37
CA THR A 279 19.14 18.81 -11.93
C THR A 279 18.24 19.90 -11.34
N SER A 280 18.64 20.43 -10.17
CA SER A 280 18.10 21.71 -9.69
C SER A 280 18.87 22.88 -10.30
N ARG A 281 18.19 24.00 -10.53
CA ARG A 281 18.82 25.27 -10.91
C ARG A 281 19.73 25.82 -9.80
N ASN A 282 19.47 25.44 -8.54
CA ASN A 282 20.27 25.83 -7.40
C ASN A 282 20.99 24.60 -6.82
N PRO A 283 22.35 24.57 -6.82
CA PRO A 283 23.12 23.42 -6.37
C PRO A 283 22.94 23.10 -4.87
N ASN A 284 22.35 23.99 -4.08
CA ASN A 284 22.07 23.78 -2.66
C ASN A 284 20.64 23.27 -2.39
N THR A 285 19.90 22.94 -3.44
CA THR A 285 18.51 22.47 -3.36
C THR A 285 18.31 21.17 -4.11
N ASP A 286 17.21 20.50 -3.78
CA ASP A 286 16.69 19.33 -4.46
C ASP A 286 15.28 19.60 -4.98
N LEU A 287 14.97 19.10 -6.17
CA LEU A 287 13.64 19.21 -6.77
C LEU A 287 12.88 17.90 -6.57
N TYR A 288 11.80 17.95 -5.80
CA TYR A 288 10.91 16.82 -5.57
C TYR A 288 9.62 16.99 -6.36
N CYS A 289 9.45 16.18 -7.40
CA CYS A 289 8.43 16.36 -8.42
C CYS A 289 7.31 15.34 -8.30
N PHE A 290 6.09 15.83 -8.51
CA PHE A 290 4.85 15.08 -8.53
C PHE A 290 4.24 15.21 -9.93
N ASP A 291 3.85 14.08 -10.51
CA ASP A 291 3.13 14.09 -11.78
C ASP A 291 1.64 14.33 -11.50
N ILE A 292 1.00 15.13 -12.35
CA ILE A 292 -0.44 15.35 -12.37
C ILE A 292 -1.01 14.49 -13.49
N LEU A 293 -2.10 13.79 -13.22
CA LEU A 293 -2.89 13.10 -14.23
C LEU A 293 -4.31 13.67 -14.24
N THR A 294 -5.06 13.30 -15.27
CA THR A 294 -6.49 13.56 -15.34
C THR A 294 -7.30 12.29 -15.46
N VAL A 295 -8.46 12.31 -14.84
CA VAL A 295 -9.43 11.22 -14.89
C VAL A 295 -10.26 11.34 -16.18
N LYS A 296 -10.45 10.21 -16.88
CA LYS A 296 -11.18 10.16 -18.16
C LYS A 296 -12.70 10.31 -18.00
N SER A 297 -13.26 9.86 -16.88
CA SER A 297 -14.71 9.84 -16.64
C SER A 297 -15.03 10.19 -15.19
N GLY A 298 -16.09 10.96 -14.98
CA GLY A 298 -16.60 11.30 -13.66
C GLY A 298 -17.99 11.91 -13.76
N GLY A 299 -18.74 11.84 -12.66
CA GLY A 299 -20.09 12.38 -12.55
C GLY A 299 -20.11 13.85 -12.11
N GLY A 300 -21.18 14.54 -12.49
CA GLY A 300 -21.63 15.79 -11.90
C GLY A 300 -20.80 17.06 -12.19
N PRO A 301 -21.21 18.20 -11.61
CA PRO A 301 -20.74 19.55 -11.98
C PRO A 301 -19.24 19.79 -11.79
N CYS A 302 -18.63 19.09 -10.84
CA CYS A 302 -17.19 19.15 -10.57
C CYS A 302 -16.33 18.33 -11.53
N PHE A 303 -16.98 17.58 -12.41
CA PHE A 303 -16.34 16.94 -13.54
C PHE A 303 -16.80 17.60 -14.85
N SER A 304 -18.08 17.88 -15.05
CA SER A 304 -18.59 18.31 -16.35
C SER A 304 -18.53 19.81 -16.65
N SER A 305 -18.43 20.68 -15.63
CA SER A 305 -18.44 22.12 -15.89
C SER A 305 -17.14 22.61 -16.54
N PRO A 306 -17.19 23.57 -17.49
CA PRO A 306 -15.97 24.10 -18.13
C PRO A 306 -14.95 24.68 -17.14
N ALA A 307 -15.42 25.23 -16.02
CA ALA A 307 -14.55 25.76 -14.98
C ALA A 307 -13.91 24.66 -14.11
N ALA A 308 -14.58 23.52 -13.93
CA ALA A 308 -14.01 22.36 -13.26
C ALA A 308 -12.94 21.64 -14.09
N GLN A 309 -12.96 21.85 -15.41
CA GLN A 309 -11.98 21.33 -16.37
C GLN A 309 -10.69 22.16 -16.44
N VAL A 310 -10.52 23.14 -15.56
CA VAL A 310 -9.32 24.01 -15.50
C VAL A 310 -8.69 23.97 -14.11
N LEU A 311 -7.49 23.41 -14.00
CA LEU A 311 -6.68 23.43 -12.78
C LEU A 311 -6.12 24.84 -12.58
N SER A 312 -6.58 25.49 -11.52
CA SER A 312 -6.23 26.88 -11.22
C SER A 312 -5.14 27.00 -10.17
N GLN A 313 -5.10 26.05 -9.21
CA GLN A 313 -4.21 26.09 -8.06
C GLN A 313 -3.83 24.68 -7.60
N ILE A 314 -2.62 24.55 -7.10
CA ILE A 314 -2.14 23.38 -6.35
C ILE A 314 -1.70 23.85 -4.98
N SER A 315 -2.08 23.12 -3.94
CA SER A 315 -1.71 23.40 -2.56
C SER A 315 -1.12 22.19 -1.87
N PHE A 316 -0.06 22.38 -1.09
CA PHE A 316 0.59 21.36 -0.29
C PHE A 316 0.43 21.69 1.19
N TYR A 317 0.18 20.66 2.01
CA TYR A 317 0.18 20.78 3.46
C TYR A 317 1.58 20.55 4.01
N ALA A 318 2.13 21.59 4.63
CA ALA A 318 3.52 21.67 5.01
C ALA A 318 3.70 22.38 6.34
N LYS A 319 4.77 22.00 7.05
CA LYS A 319 5.11 22.60 8.33
C LYS A 319 5.45 24.07 8.13
N GLU A 320 4.68 24.95 8.75
CA GLU A 320 4.87 26.41 8.67
C GLU A 320 6.31 26.83 9.07
N ALA A 321 6.90 26.13 10.04
CA ALA A 321 8.28 26.36 10.49
C ALA A 321 9.33 26.08 9.39
N MET A 322 8.99 25.33 8.35
CA MET A 322 9.86 24.97 7.23
C MET A 322 9.74 25.95 6.05
N ARG A 323 9.06 27.09 6.21
CA ARG A 323 8.94 28.14 5.17
C ARG A 323 10.26 28.51 4.51
N GLY A 324 11.30 28.74 5.31
CA GLY A 324 12.63 29.08 4.81
C GLY A 324 13.37 27.95 4.10
N LYS A 325 12.81 26.73 4.09
CA LYS A 325 13.39 25.55 3.43
C LYS A 325 12.78 25.29 2.05
N LEU A 326 11.67 25.92 1.71
CA LEU A 326 11.11 25.88 0.36
C LEU A 326 11.55 27.13 -0.41
N VAL A 327 12.44 26.93 -1.38
CA VAL A 327 13.00 28.02 -2.19
C VAL A 327 12.01 28.45 -3.27
N SER A 328 11.42 27.49 -3.98
CA SER A 328 10.41 27.76 -5.00
C SER A 328 9.53 26.55 -5.32
N ILE A 329 8.49 26.78 -6.13
CA ILE A 329 7.70 25.72 -6.73
C ILE A 329 7.97 25.70 -8.23
N GLY A 330 8.62 24.65 -8.70
CA GLY A 330 8.83 24.36 -10.10
C GLY A 330 7.58 23.77 -10.74
N VAL A 331 7.30 24.15 -11.97
CA VAL A 331 6.09 23.75 -12.69
C VAL A 331 6.49 23.47 -14.14
N LEU A 332 6.17 22.29 -14.64
CA LEU A 332 6.56 21.82 -15.97
C LEU A 332 5.35 21.22 -16.71
N PRO A 333 4.91 21.82 -17.82
CA PRO A 333 3.87 21.22 -18.65
C PRO A 333 4.30 19.87 -19.25
N PRO A 334 3.36 19.02 -19.68
CA PRO A 334 3.66 17.72 -20.27
C PRO A 334 4.53 17.87 -21.53
N GLY A 335 5.51 16.98 -21.70
CA GLY A 335 6.40 16.96 -22.87
C GLY A 335 7.43 18.09 -22.93
N VAL A 336 7.46 19.00 -21.96
CA VAL A 336 8.45 20.09 -21.91
C VAL A 336 9.72 19.61 -21.23
N ALA A 337 10.89 20.00 -21.77
CA ALA A 337 12.18 19.68 -21.17
C ALA A 337 12.35 20.36 -19.80
N VAL A 338 12.95 19.65 -18.83
CA VAL A 338 13.17 20.14 -17.45
C VAL A 338 13.91 21.50 -17.41
N SER A 339 14.79 21.77 -18.37
CA SER A 339 15.49 23.06 -18.50
C SER A 339 14.57 24.26 -18.73
N LYS A 340 13.33 24.04 -19.14
CA LYS A 340 12.29 25.06 -19.35
C LYS A 340 11.24 25.10 -18.22
N MET A 341 11.51 24.44 -17.09
CA MET A 341 10.64 24.49 -15.92
C MET A 341 10.42 25.95 -15.47
N ALA A 342 9.17 26.33 -15.24
CA ALA A 342 8.81 27.63 -14.70
C ALA A 342 8.86 27.57 -13.17
N TYR A 343 9.48 28.55 -12.53
CA TYR A 343 9.63 28.58 -11.08
C TYR A 343 8.82 29.72 -10.48
N TYR A 344 7.96 29.38 -9.53
CA TYR A 344 7.06 30.29 -8.85
C TYR A 344 7.54 30.52 -7.42
N THR A 345 7.40 31.77 -6.96
CA THR A 345 7.60 32.10 -5.56
C THR A 345 6.51 31.40 -4.73
N PRO A 346 6.86 30.66 -3.66
CA PRO A 346 5.87 29.98 -2.84
C PRO A 346 4.96 30.99 -2.15
N SER A 347 3.64 30.83 -2.29
CA SER A 347 2.66 31.60 -1.55
C SER A 347 2.17 30.79 -0.35
N TRP A 348 2.34 31.31 0.86
CA TRP A 348 1.93 30.63 2.08
C TRP A 348 0.67 31.26 2.67
N ASP A 349 -0.25 30.40 3.10
CA ASP A 349 -1.39 30.81 3.88
C ASP A 349 -0.97 31.00 5.34
N ALA A 350 -1.05 32.24 5.83
CA ALA A 350 -0.65 32.59 7.18
C ALA A 350 -1.37 31.74 8.24
N GLY A 351 -0.61 30.98 9.05
CA GLY A 351 -1.12 30.18 10.16
C GLY A 351 -1.87 28.91 9.75
N GLN A 352 -1.73 28.49 8.48
CA GLN A 352 -2.49 27.34 7.94
C GLN A 352 -1.59 26.19 7.49
N GLY A 353 -0.26 26.33 7.57
CA GLY A 353 0.67 25.30 7.08
C GLY A 353 0.41 24.92 5.61
N THR A 354 -0.09 25.85 4.80
CA THR A 354 -0.46 25.56 3.42
C THR A 354 0.37 26.42 2.49
N VAL A 355 1.06 25.78 1.54
CA VAL A 355 1.80 26.46 0.49
C VAL A 355 1.17 26.20 -0.87
N LYS A 356 1.16 27.22 -1.73
CA LYS A 356 0.37 27.22 -2.96
C LYS A 356 1.15 27.72 -4.16
N VAL A 357 0.79 27.17 -5.30
CA VAL A 357 1.00 27.76 -6.61
C VAL A 357 -0.37 28.05 -7.24
N MET A 358 -0.55 29.26 -7.74
CA MET A 358 -1.82 29.76 -8.27
C MET A 358 -1.65 30.18 -9.73
N ASN A 359 -2.77 30.49 -10.40
CA ASN A 359 -2.82 30.99 -11.77
C ASN A 359 -2.24 30.02 -12.82
N LEU A 360 -2.33 28.72 -12.57
CA LEU A 360 -1.87 27.70 -13.52
C LEU A 360 -2.71 27.70 -14.80
N ASN A 361 -4.03 27.79 -14.66
CA ASN A 361 -5.01 27.81 -15.76
C ASN A 361 -4.82 26.64 -16.75
N TRP A 362 -4.53 25.45 -16.25
CA TRP A 362 -4.31 24.28 -17.09
C TRP A 362 -5.61 23.57 -17.39
N THR A 363 -5.90 23.39 -18.68
CA THR A 363 -6.96 22.47 -19.09
C THR A 363 -6.61 21.04 -18.68
N THR A 364 -7.58 20.12 -18.71
CA THR A 364 -7.31 18.70 -18.46
C THR A 364 -6.21 18.13 -19.35
N ILE A 365 -6.16 18.53 -20.62
CA ILE A 365 -5.09 18.12 -21.55
C ILE A 365 -3.72 18.65 -21.09
N GLN A 366 -3.66 19.91 -20.65
CA GLN A 366 -2.41 20.52 -20.19
C GLN A 366 -1.96 19.98 -18.83
N ALA A 367 -2.89 19.62 -17.96
CA ALA A 367 -2.60 19.08 -16.65
C ALA A 367 -2.16 17.60 -16.73
N ASN A 368 -2.66 16.83 -17.70
CA ASN A 368 -2.33 15.42 -17.82
C ASN A 368 -0.87 15.21 -18.23
N GLY A 369 -0.05 14.66 -17.34
CA GLY A 369 1.39 14.51 -17.49
C GLY A 369 2.20 15.76 -17.12
N ALA A 370 1.55 16.82 -16.62
CA ALA A 370 2.24 17.96 -16.05
C ALA A 370 2.96 17.56 -14.76
N ARG A 371 3.97 18.34 -14.37
CA ARG A 371 4.74 18.13 -13.15
C ARG A 371 4.75 19.37 -12.29
N VAL A 372 4.58 19.19 -10.99
CA VAL A 372 4.79 20.21 -9.97
C VAL A 372 5.92 19.74 -9.06
N CYS A 373 6.89 20.61 -8.79
CA CYS A 373 8.10 20.26 -8.06
C CYS A 373 8.31 21.22 -6.89
N LEU A 374 8.62 20.69 -5.71
CA LEU A 374 9.07 21.47 -4.56
C LEU A 374 10.60 21.61 -4.66
N GLU A 375 11.10 22.84 -4.81
CA GLU A 375 12.54 23.14 -4.73
C GLU A 375 12.90 23.35 -3.25
N LEU A 376 13.34 22.27 -2.60
CA LEU A 376 13.65 22.24 -1.18
C LEU A 376 15.15 22.37 -0.93
N ASP A 377 15.53 23.04 0.14
CA ASP A 377 16.91 23.06 0.64
C ASP A 377 17.41 21.62 0.90
N LYS A 378 18.66 21.31 0.54
CA LYS A 378 19.23 19.94 0.64
C LYS A 378 19.21 19.35 2.06
N THR A 379 19.05 20.16 3.10
CA THR A 379 18.94 19.69 4.48
C THR A 379 17.55 19.14 4.83
N ILE A 380 16.54 19.35 3.97
CA ILE A 380 15.18 18.87 4.14
C ILE A 380 14.79 17.98 2.95
N ASN A 381 13.83 17.11 3.18
CA ASN A 381 13.16 16.33 2.14
C ASN A 381 11.63 16.46 2.36
N PRO A 382 10.79 15.97 1.44
CA PRO A 382 9.34 16.04 1.60
C PRO A 382 8.84 15.43 2.92
N TYR A 383 9.51 14.40 3.45
CA TYR A 383 9.14 13.80 4.73
C TYR A 383 9.29 14.77 5.92
N ASN A 384 10.35 15.55 5.92
CA ASN A 384 10.54 16.50 7.00
C ASN A 384 9.78 17.81 6.75
N PHE A 385 9.48 18.12 5.49
CA PHE A 385 8.80 19.34 5.06
C PHE A 385 7.27 19.28 5.25
N CYS A 386 6.62 18.17 4.86
CA CYS A 386 5.17 18.08 4.85
C CYS A 386 4.59 17.89 6.27
N GLU A 387 3.36 18.38 6.48
CA GLU A 387 2.65 18.28 7.76
C GLU A 387 1.83 16.98 7.81
N TYR A 388 1.80 16.35 8.99
CA TYR A 388 1.12 15.09 9.24
C TYR A 388 -0.01 15.30 10.24
N GLU A 389 -1.25 15.20 9.79
CA GLU A 389 -2.41 15.08 10.69
C GLU A 389 -2.81 13.61 10.78
N ASP A 390 -2.76 13.06 12.00
CA ASP A 390 -3.31 11.75 12.38
C ASP A 390 -2.92 10.56 11.50
N GLY A 391 -1.83 10.67 10.73
CA GLY A 391 -1.30 9.65 9.85
C GLY A 391 0.14 9.25 10.19
N PRO A 392 0.65 8.13 9.64
CA PRO A 392 2.07 7.79 9.71
C PRO A 392 2.92 8.96 9.18
N SER A 393 4.18 9.10 9.62
CA SER A 393 5.06 10.23 9.27
C SER A 393 5.58 10.20 7.81
N SER A 394 4.76 9.79 6.84
CA SER A 394 5.17 9.49 5.46
C SER A 394 4.19 9.95 4.35
N TYR A 395 3.25 10.84 4.64
CA TYR A 395 2.31 11.47 3.69
C TYR A 395 2.63 12.96 3.44
N CYS A 396 2.45 13.43 2.21
CA CYS A 396 2.45 14.87 1.92
C CYS A 396 1.13 15.23 1.27
N TRP A 397 0.24 15.86 2.01
CA TRP A 397 -1.09 16.15 1.49
C TRP A 397 -1.02 17.20 0.38
N VAL A 398 -1.53 16.82 -0.80
CA VAL A 398 -1.66 17.71 -1.95
C VAL A 398 -3.14 17.86 -2.29
N ALA A 399 -3.55 19.09 -2.58
CA ALA A 399 -4.90 19.41 -3.02
C ALA A 399 -4.84 20.18 -4.34
N LEU A 400 -5.64 19.71 -5.30
CA LEU A 400 -5.79 20.26 -6.65
C LEU A 400 -7.11 21.02 -6.75
N HIS A 401 -7.04 22.29 -7.10
CA HIS A 401 -8.20 23.17 -7.11
C HIS A 401 -8.50 23.61 -8.54
N ASP A 402 -9.77 23.46 -8.93
CA ASP A 402 -10.25 23.97 -10.20
C ASP A 402 -10.52 25.49 -10.14
N LYS A 403 -11.07 26.07 -11.21
CA LYS A 403 -11.41 27.51 -11.22
C LYS A 403 -12.63 27.84 -10.36
N ASN A 404 -13.45 26.85 -10.00
CA ASN A 404 -14.62 27.02 -9.15
C ASN A 404 -14.27 27.10 -7.65
N ASN A 405 -12.99 26.98 -7.29
CA ASN A 405 -12.36 27.26 -5.99
C ASN A 405 -13.35 27.25 -4.80
N CYS A 406 -13.30 26.22 -3.98
CA CYS A 406 -14.07 26.16 -2.74
C CYS A 406 -13.83 27.40 -1.87
N PRO A 407 -14.87 28.18 -1.50
CA PRO A 407 -14.73 29.19 -0.47
C PRO A 407 -14.32 28.52 0.85
N ARG A 408 -13.36 29.11 1.55
CA ARG A 408 -12.82 28.64 2.85
C ARG A 408 -13.82 28.71 4.02
N ILE A 409 -15.00 29.26 3.78
CA ILE A 409 -16.00 29.66 4.76
C ILE A 409 -17.29 29.05 4.25
N PRO A 410 -18.18 28.51 5.11
CA PRO A 410 -19.31 27.70 4.69
C PRO A 410 -19.98 28.32 3.46
N PRO A 411 -20.13 27.55 2.37
CA PRO A 411 -20.72 28.08 1.16
C PRO A 411 -22.07 28.70 1.53
N ALA A 412 -22.32 29.91 1.06
CA ALA A 412 -23.69 30.39 0.96
C ALA A 412 -24.48 29.26 0.25
N SER A 413 -25.65 28.92 0.80
CA SER A 413 -26.45 27.77 0.34
C SER A 413 -26.51 27.71 -1.20
N GLY A 414 -25.92 26.67 -1.80
CA GLY A 414 -25.97 26.42 -3.24
C GLY A 414 -24.64 26.47 -4.01
N GLN A 415 -23.52 26.87 -3.39
CA GLN A 415 -22.22 26.80 -4.08
C GLN A 415 -21.64 25.38 -4.04
N ILE A 416 -21.44 24.79 -5.22
CA ILE A 416 -20.90 23.45 -5.37
C ILE A 416 -19.38 23.50 -5.24
N CYS A 417 -18.89 22.77 -4.26
CA CYS A 417 -17.50 22.74 -3.86
C CYS A 417 -16.84 21.48 -4.45
N CYS A 418 -15.89 21.66 -5.37
CA CYS A 418 -15.24 20.53 -6.02
C CYS A 418 -14.08 20.04 -5.18
N CYS A 419 -14.14 18.76 -4.82
CA CYS A 419 -13.24 18.22 -3.84
C CYS A 419 -11.87 17.97 -4.43
N PRO A 420 -10.82 18.61 -3.88
CA PRO A 420 -9.48 18.28 -4.26
C PRO A 420 -9.28 16.80 -3.94
N ARG A 421 -8.74 16.06 -4.90
CA ARG A 421 -8.35 14.67 -4.64
C ARG A 421 -7.09 14.67 -3.80
N PHE A 422 -7.21 14.04 -2.64
CA PHE A 422 -6.13 13.78 -1.72
C PHE A 422 -5.33 12.61 -2.20
N GLN A 423 -4.07 12.83 -2.53
CA GLN A 423 -3.15 11.73 -2.76
C GLN A 423 -1.83 12.10 -2.13
N VAL A 424 -1.23 11.11 -1.46
CA VAL A 424 0.20 10.79 -1.49
C VAL A 424 0.45 9.68 -0.46
N MET A 425 1.11 8.59 -0.86
CA MET A 425 1.72 7.59 0.02
C MET A 425 3.22 7.57 -0.30
N PHE A 426 4.11 7.54 0.70
CA PHE A 426 5.54 7.26 0.49
C PHE A 426 5.97 6.05 1.32
N THR A 427 6.91 5.20 0.88
CA THR A 427 8.35 5.51 0.65
C THR A 427 9.00 4.67 -0.45
N PRO A 428 10.07 5.14 -1.14
CA PRO A 428 11.26 4.34 -1.34
C PRO A 428 12.11 4.45 -0.07
N SER A 429 12.08 3.42 0.78
CA SER A 429 13.34 3.03 1.43
C SER A 429 14.31 2.76 0.28
N ALA A 430 15.55 3.20 0.39
CA ALA A 430 16.59 2.87 -0.56
C ALA A 430 16.70 1.34 -0.68
N VAL A 431 15.91 0.74 -1.57
CA VAL A 431 16.33 -0.47 -2.26
C VAL A 431 17.28 0.07 -3.32
N THR A 432 18.53 0.26 -2.94
CA THR A 432 19.60 0.01 -3.90
C THR A 432 19.39 -1.43 -4.35
N LEU A 433 18.72 -1.58 -5.50
CA LEU A 433 18.75 -2.83 -6.25
C LEU A 433 20.23 -3.17 -6.48
N PRO A 434 20.64 -4.44 -6.27
CA PRO A 434 22.00 -4.87 -6.60
C PRO A 434 22.35 -4.60 -8.06
#